data_AF-A0A969MNR4-F1
#
_entry.id   AF-A0A969MNR4-F1
#
_cell.length_a   1.000
_cell.length_b   1.000
_cell.length_c   1.000
_cell.angle_alpha   90.00
_cell.angle_beta   90.00
_cell.angle_gamma   90.00
#
_symmetry.space_group_name_H-M   'P 1'
#
loop_
_entity.id
_entity.type
_entity.pdbx_description
1 polymer ?
#
loop_
_entity_poly.entity_id
_entity_poly.type
_entity_poly.pdbx_seq_one_letter_code
_entity_poly.pdbx_strand_id
1 'polypeptide(L)' 'MKEYRCTRNALYLHDCVGRDDIRERQGYYIWAVNEEAAWAEMARRYPEETEAGFTVQEWESFDVKIVEVERDDEGNIIE' A
#
# COMPACT_ATOMS: atom_id res chain seq x y z
N MET A 1 -12.69 12.00 2.31
CA MET A 1 -11.97 10.81 1.79
C MET A 1 -10.96 10.40 2.84
N LYS A 2 -10.66 9.11 2.92
CA LYS A 2 -9.66 8.55 3.82
C LYS A 2 -8.69 7.69 3.01
N GLU A 3 -7.51 7.45 3.56
CA GLU A 3 -6.57 6.51 2.98
C GLU A 3 -6.91 5.10 3.46
N TYR A 4 -6.79 4.13 2.56
CA TYR A 4 -6.99 2.73 2.83
C TYR A 4 -5.76 1.94 2.37
N ARG A 5 -5.21 1.11 3.26
CA ARG A 5 -4.23 0.10 2.90
C ARG A 5 -4.98 -1.14 2.41
N CYS A 6 -4.84 -1.42 1.12
CA CYS A 6 -5.44 -2.58 0.46
C CYS A 6 -4.38 -3.65 0.18
N THR A 7 -4.60 -4.90 0.53
CA THR A 7 -3.69 -6.02 0.20
C THR A 7 -4.40 -7.02 -0.70
N ARG A 8 -3.67 -7.55 -1.68
CA ARG A 8 -4.09 -8.68 -2.51
C ARG A 8 -4.17 -9.92 -1.63
N ASN A 9 -5.25 -10.71 -1.70
CA ASN A 9 -5.39 -11.94 -0.91
C ASN A 9 -4.84 -13.17 -1.64
N ALA A 10 -4.68 -13.12 -2.97
CA ALA A 10 -4.04 -14.21 -3.72
C ALA A 10 -2.63 -14.51 -3.16
N LEU A 11 -2.26 -15.78 -3.13
CA LEU A 11 -0.97 -16.20 -2.59
C LEU A 11 0.18 -15.67 -3.45
N TYR A 12 1.24 -15.20 -2.81
CA TYR A 12 2.47 -14.87 -3.52
C TYR A 12 3.07 -16.16 -4.09
N LEU A 13 3.57 -16.06 -5.33
CA LEU A 13 4.25 -17.18 -6.00
C LEU A 13 5.60 -17.49 -5.35
N HIS A 14 6.23 -16.48 -4.73
CA HIS A 14 7.48 -16.64 -4.00
C HIS A 14 7.24 -17.17 -2.59
N ASP A 15 8.13 -18.06 -2.16
CA ASP A 15 8.18 -18.57 -0.80
C ASP A 15 8.78 -17.50 0.13
N CYS A 16 7.89 -16.76 0.79
CA CYS A 16 8.23 -15.66 1.68
C CYS A 16 7.17 -15.57 2.78
N VAL A 17 7.47 -14.87 3.88
CA VAL A 17 6.51 -14.73 5.01
C VAL A 17 5.17 -14.14 4.54
N GLY A 18 5.22 -13.18 3.60
CA GLY A 18 4.05 -12.58 2.99
C GLY A 18 3.19 -13.54 2.16
N ARG A 19 3.65 -14.76 1.86
CA ARG A 19 2.82 -15.79 1.21
C ARG A 19 1.67 -16.19 2.12
N ASP A 20 1.95 -16.44 3.38
CA ASP A 20 0.97 -16.96 4.35
C ASP A 20 0.44 -15.88 5.30
N ASP A 21 1.20 -14.83 5.56
CA ASP A 21 0.78 -13.70 6.42
C ASP A 21 0.48 -12.45 5.60
N ILE A 22 -0.80 -12.07 5.53
CA ILE A 22 -1.28 -10.88 4.81
C ILE A 22 -0.73 -9.58 5.43
N ARG A 23 -0.39 -9.57 6.72
CA ARG A 23 0.12 -8.37 7.41
C ARG A 23 1.49 -7.95 6.87
N GLU A 24 2.29 -8.93 6.49
CA GLU A 24 3.65 -8.77 5.93
C GLU A 24 3.63 -8.43 4.43
N ARG A 25 2.46 -8.46 3.78
CA ARG A 25 2.34 -8.08 2.36
C ARG A 25 2.48 -6.57 2.19
N GLN A 26 3.11 -6.14 1.10
CA GLN A 26 3.04 -4.74 0.69
C GLN A 26 1.59 -4.37 0.39
N GLY A 27 1.11 -3.31 1.03
CA GLY A 27 -0.23 -2.77 0.78
C GLY A 27 -0.20 -1.71 -0.32
N TYR A 28 -1.32 -1.59 -1.02
CA TYR A 28 -1.63 -0.49 -1.93
C TYR A 28 -2.41 0.56 -1.16
N TYR A 29 -1.88 1.78 -1.09
CA TYR A 29 -2.54 2.88 -0.42
C TYR A 29 -3.45 3.60 -1.41
N ILE A 30 -4.75 3.63 -1.09
CA ILE A 30 -5.81 4.16 -1.97
C ILE A 30 -6.63 5.17 -1.18
N TRP A 31 -6.76 6.38 -1.72
CA TRP A 31 -7.70 7.37 -1.20
C TRP A 31 -9.11 7.09 -1.74
N ALA A 32 -10.05 6.83 -0.83
CA ALA A 32 -11.42 6.50 -1.19
C ALA A 32 -12.44 7.13 -0.25
N VAL A 33 -13.70 7.10 -0.65
CA VAL A 33 -14.82 7.58 0.19
C VAL A 33 -15.21 6.58 1.28
N ASN A 34 -14.97 5.28 1.03
CA ASN A 34 -15.22 4.16 1.91
C ASN A 34 -14.42 2.92 1.45
N GLU A 35 -14.53 1.83 2.19
CA GLU A 35 -13.88 0.55 1.94
C GLU A 35 -14.31 -0.08 0.61
N GLU A 36 -15.59 0.01 0.25
CA GLU A 36 -16.12 -0.54 -1.01
C GLU A 36 -15.51 0.15 -2.23
N ALA A 37 -15.34 1.47 -2.18
CA ALA A 37 -14.71 2.23 -3.25
C ALA A 37 -13.20 1.90 -3.36
N ALA A 38 -12.51 1.71 -2.24
CA ALA A 38 -11.12 1.28 -2.24
C ALA A 38 -10.97 -0.14 -2.82
N TRP A 39 -11.88 -1.05 -2.46
CA TRP A 39 -11.94 -2.40 -3.01
C TRP A 39 -12.23 -2.40 -4.51
N ALA A 40 -13.16 -1.56 -4.98
CA ALA A 40 -13.50 -1.44 -6.40
C ALA A 40 -12.30 -0.97 -7.24
N GLU A 41 -11.50 -0.04 -6.72
CA GLU A 41 -10.24 0.36 -7.36
C GLU A 41 -9.24 -0.79 -7.43
N MET A 42 -9.14 -1.63 -6.39
CA MET A 42 -8.32 -2.84 -6.44
C MET A 42 -8.81 -3.84 -7.49
N ALA A 43 -10.12 -4.11 -7.54
CA ALA A 43 -10.72 -5.01 -8.52
C ALA A 43 -10.51 -4.51 -9.97
N ARG A 44 -10.53 -3.18 -10.17
CA ARG A 44 -10.22 -2.59 -11.47
C ARG A 44 -8.75 -2.78 -11.86
N ARG A 45 -7.83 -2.70 -10.90
CA ARG A 45 -6.37 -2.88 -11.13
C ARG A 45 -5.98 -4.35 -11.28
N TYR A 46 -6.64 -5.24 -10.54
CA TYR A 46 -6.33 -6.67 -10.46
C TYR A 46 -7.58 -7.53 -10.69
N PRO A 47 -8.19 -7.47 -11.88
CA PRO A 47 -9.46 -8.14 -12.15
C PRO A 47 -9.36 -9.66 -11.96
N GLU A 48 -8.22 -10.26 -12.29
CA GLU A 48 -7.96 -11.71 -12.17
C GLU A 48 -7.89 -12.19 -10.71
N GLU A 49 -7.75 -11.28 -9.75
CA GLU A 49 -7.63 -11.62 -8.32
C GLU A 49 -8.89 -11.29 -7.52
N THR A 50 -9.93 -10.81 -8.21
CA THR A 50 -11.22 -10.48 -7.59
C THR A 50 -11.82 -11.68 -6.86
N GLU A 51 -11.62 -12.90 -7.37
CA GLU A 51 -12.09 -14.14 -6.74
C GLU A 51 -11.40 -14.41 -5.39
N ALA A 52 -10.09 -14.19 -5.30
CA ALA A 52 -9.35 -14.26 -4.05
C ALA A 52 -9.69 -13.07 -3.12
N GLY A 53 -10.07 -11.95 -3.72
CA GLY A 53 -10.47 -10.72 -3.05
C GLY A 53 -9.31 -9.87 -2.57
N PHE A 54 -9.67 -8.78 -1.89
CA PHE A 54 -8.75 -7.81 -1.33
C PHE A 54 -9.11 -7.54 0.12
N THR A 55 -8.12 -7.48 1.00
CA THR A 55 -8.30 -6.98 2.36
C THR A 55 -8.14 -5.47 2.33
N VAL A 56 -9.10 -4.74 2.90
CA VAL A 56 -9.12 -3.27 2.95
C VAL A 56 -9.08 -2.84 4.40
N GLN A 57 -8.15 -1.98 4.75
CA GLN A 57 -7.98 -1.43 6.10
C GLN A 57 -7.92 0.08 6.01
N GLU A 58 -8.73 0.78 6.78
CA GLU A 58 -8.56 2.23 6.95
C GLU A 58 -7.16 2.47 7.51
N TRP A 59 -6.44 3.41 6.89
CA TRP A 59 -5.07 3.71 7.22
C TRP A 59 -4.96 5.16 7.65
N GLU A 60 -4.50 5.37 8.88
CA GLU A 60 -4.04 6.67 9.32
C GLU A 60 -2.53 6.70 9.11
N SER A 61 -2.08 7.43 8.09
CA SER A 61 -0.65 7.70 7.92
C SER A 61 -0.14 8.41 9.17
N PHE A 62 0.85 7.84 9.85
CA PHE A 62 1.62 8.60 10.84
C PHE A 62 2.17 9.86 10.15
N ASP A 63 2.24 10.98 10.88
CA ASP A 63 2.75 12.26 10.39
C ASP A 63 4.25 12.12 10.03
N VAL A 64 4.53 11.58 8.84
CA VAL A 64 5.89 11.41 8.33
C VAL A 64 6.35 12.77 7.82
N LYS A 65 7.17 13.44 8.62
CA LYS A 65 7.91 14.60 8.15
C LYS A 65 8.95 14.15 7.14
N ILE A 66 8.67 14.35 5.86
CA ILE A 66 9.68 14.23 4.80
C ILE A 66 10.62 15.43 4.97
N VAL A 67 11.82 15.18 5.47
CA VAL A 67 12.89 16.17 5.49
C VAL A 67 13.65 16.00 4.18
N GLU A 68 13.44 16.91 3.23
CA GLU A 68 14.29 17.01 2.05
C GLU A 68 15.67 17.48 2.52
N VAL A 69 16.67 16.60 2.43
CA VAL A 69 18.07 16.94 2.69
C VAL A 69 18.69 17.28 1.34
N GLU A 70 18.74 18.57 1.00
CA GLU A 70 19.50 19.01 -0.16
C GLU A 70 20.98 18.71 0.07
N ARG A 71 21.63 18.09 -0.92
CA ARG A 71 23.05 17.77 -0.89
C ARG A 71 23.75 18.36 -2.10
N ASP A 72 24.96 18.87 -1.90
CA ASP A 72 25.83 19.32 -2.99
C ASP A 72 26.42 18.13 -3.78
N ASP A 73 27.14 18.44 -4.87
CA ASP A 73 27.80 17.44 -5.72
C ASP A 73 28.88 16.62 -4.98
N GLU A 74 29.29 17.06 -3.78
CA GLU A 74 30.25 16.38 -2.90
C GLU A 74 29.54 15.58 -1.78
N GLY A 75 28.21 15.63 -1.70
CA GLY A 75 27.38 14.92 -0.73
C GLY A 75 27.22 15.61 0.63
N ASN A 76 27.64 16.87 0.77
CA ASN A 76 27.44 17.66 1.98
C ASN A 76 26.00 18.20 2.05
N ILE A 77 25.47 18.33 3.27
CA ILE A 77 24.13 18.89 3.50
C ILE A 77 24.18 20.40 3.24
N ILE A 78 23.29 20.90 2.39
CA ILE A 78 23.09 22.33 2.15
C ILE A 78 21.98 22.80 3.13
N GLU A 79 22.31 23.72 4.03
CA GLU A 79 21.35 24.38 4.95
C GLU A 79 20.61 25.55 4.30
#